data_AF-A0A6G4V9Q7-F1
#
_entry.id   AF-A0A6G4V9Q7-F1
#
_cell.length_a   1.000
_cell.length_b   1.000
_cell.length_c   1.000
_cell.angle_alpha   90.00
_cell.angle_beta   90.00
_cell.angle_gamma   90.00
#
_symmetry.space_group_name_H-M   'P 1'
#
loop_
_entity.id
_entity.type
_entity.pdbx_description
1 polymer ?
#
loop_
_entity_poly.entity_id
_entity_poly.type
_entity_poly.pdbx_seq_one_letter_code
_entity_poly.pdbx_strand_id
1 'polypeptide(L)'
;MKLPGHDAIARQADERLVTHRVALPRRTVERPIRQVTKRVAMALLLLVGTAFIVYLDRDGYNDNSDGSVDLLDAFYYATVTLSTTGYGDITPVSDAARFTNIFVITPLRVLFLIILVGTTLEVLTERTREEWRLNRWRTALREHTVVIGFGTKGRSAIQTVCATGLKKEQVVVVDPSSKVIDAATADGYAGVVGDATRSDVLLRAELQKARQIIIATQRDDTAVLVALTARQLNRGAKIVAAVREEENAPLLRQSGADVVITSASAAGRLLGLSVLSPSAGMVLEDLIQQGSGLDIVERPVVKAEVGLGPREVDDLVVSVVRGHRVLGYDEPAVGKLQLTDRLITIVRATPHTQIAPDTRRLPKD
;
A
#
# COMPACT_ATOMS: atom_id res chain seq x y z
N MET A 1 11.33 29.98 -37.65
CA MET A 1 10.24 28.98 -37.66
C MET A 1 10.76 27.73 -36.94
N LYS A 2 10.57 27.66 -35.61
CA LYS A 2 11.06 26.55 -34.76
C LYS A 2 10.02 25.43 -34.75
N LEU A 3 10.44 24.22 -35.10
CA LEU A 3 9.57 23.03 -35.22
C LEU A 3 9.05 22.60 -33.83
N PRO A 4 7.72 22.48 -33.63
CA PRO A 4 7.11 22.18 -32.33
C PRO A 4 7.22 20.71 -31.87
N GLY A 5 7.90 19.84 -32.62
CA GLY A 5 7.98 18.40 -32.33
C GLY A 5 9.11 17.98 -31.36
N HIS A 6 10.23 18.72 -31.33
CA HIS A 6 11.39 18.32 -30.54
C HIS A 6 11.23 18.58 -29.02
N ASP A 7 10.48 19.61 -28.63
CA ASP A 7 10.21 19.93 -27.22
C ASP A 7 9.26 18.93 -26.55
N ALA A 8 8.34 18.31 -27.30
CA ALA A 8 7.41 17.32 -26.76
C ALA A 8 8.11 15.99 -26.45
N ILE A 9 9.02 15.56 -27.33
CA ILE A 9 9.83 14.35 -27.15
C ILE A 9 10.88 14.55 -26.05
N ALA A 10 11.49 15.74 -25.96
CA ALA A 10 12.41 16.09 -24.88
C ALA A 10 11.71 16.13 -23.50
N ARG A 11 10.49 16.68 -23.40
CA ARG A 11 9.68 16.63 -22.16
C ARG A 11 9.30 15.21 -21.77
N GLN A 12 8.93 14.35 -22.73
CA GLN A 12 8.63 12.94 -22.47
C GLN A 12 9.88 12.11 -22.14
N ALA A 13 11.05 12.48 -22.66
CA ALA A 13 12.32 11.84 -22.34
C ALA A 13 12.81 12.24 -20.93
N ASP A 14 12.67 13.50 -20.54
CA ASP A 14 12.96 13.97 -19.17
C ASP A 14 11.99 13.37 -18.13
N GLU A 15 10.71 13.16 -18.49
CA GLU A 15 9.76 12.42 -17.64
C GLU A 15 10.18 10.96 -17.40
N ARG A 16 10.96 10.36 -18.31
CA ARG A 16 11.47 8.98 -18.19
C ARG A 16 12.81 8.88 -17.48
N LEU A 17 13.55 9.97 -17.35
CA LEU A 17 14.92 9.99 -16.81
C LEU A 17 15.02 10.39 -15.32
N VAL A 18 13.93 10.89 -14.71
CA VAL A 18 13.90 11.12 -13.26
C VAL A 18 13.07 10.03 -12.57
N THR A 19 13.71 9.29 -11.68
CA THR A 19 13.25 8.17 -10.84
C THR A 19 12.09 8.55 -9.89
N HIS A 20 10.97 9.00 -10.43
CA HIS A 20 9.76 9.34 -9.69
C HIS A 20 8.74 8.21 -9.81
N ARG A 21 8.99 7.11 -9.09
CA ARG A 21 8.12 5.92 -9.10
C ARG A 21 7.08 6.01 -7.98
N VAL A 22 5.83 5.73 -8.35
CA VAL A 22 4.79 5.37 -7.38
C VAL A 22 5.08 3.95 -6.93
N ALA A 23 5.33 3.76 -5.64
CA ALA A 23 5.54 2.48 -5.01
C ALA A 23 4.24 2.07 -4.30
N LEU A 24 3.66 0.94 -4.71
CA LEU A 24 2.49 0.38 -4.04
C LEU A 24 2.94 -0.68 -3.03
N PRO A 25 2.23 -0.84 -1.89
CA PRO A 25 2.54 -1.88 -0.91
C PRO A 25 2.64 -3.22 -1.61
N ARG A 26 3.79 -3.87 -1.56
CA ARG A 26 3.91 -5.20 -2.15
C ARG A 26 3.16 -6.14 -1.22
N ARG A 27 1.99 -6.65 -1.65
CA ARG A 27 1.52 -7.93 -1.11
C ARG A 27 2.63 -8.90 -1.44
N THR A 28 3.24 -9.46 -0.41
CA THR A 28 4.31 -10.46 -0.50
C THR A 28 3.86 -11.57 -1.44
N VAL A 29 4.20 -11.45 -2.73
CA VAL A 29 4.05 -12.54 -3.67
C VAL A 29 5.14 -13.51 -3.26
N GLU A 30 4.74 -14.59 -2.60
CA GLU A 30 5.66 -15.64 -2.21
C GLU A 30 6.47 -16.12 -3.43
N ARG A 31 7.76 -15.79 -3.39
CA ARG A 31 8.90 -16.50 -4.01
C ARG A 31 8.69 -16.88 -5.49
N PRO A 32 9.02 -15.97 -6.42
CA PRO A 32 9.15 -16.28 -7.86
C PRO A 32 9.95 -17.58 -8.10
N ILE A 33 11.02 -17.76 -7.31
CA ILE A 33 11.87 -18.96 -7.34
C ILE A 33 11.06 -20.22 -6.98
N ARG A 34 10.19 -20.19 -5.95
CA ARG A 34 9.39 -21.35 -5.55
C ARG A 34 8.39 -21.74 -6.63
N GLN A 35 7.83 -20.77 -7.36
CA GLN A 35 6.93 -21.02 -8.48
C GLN A 35 7.67 -21.63 -9.67
N VAL A 36 8.85 -21.10 -10.00
CA VAL A 36 9.73 -21.66 -11.04
C VAL A 36 10.16 -23.08 -10.67
N THR A 37 10.64 -23.32 -9.45
CA THR A 37 11.05 -24.66 -8.98
C THR A 37 9.90 -25.66 -9.03
N LYS A 38 8.69 -25.30 -8.59
CA LYS A 38 7.51 -26.18 -8.68
C LYS A 38 7.18 -26.57 -10.13
N ARG A 39 7.32 -25.64 -11.07
CA ARG A 39 7.05 -25.89 -12.49
C ARG A 39 8.12 -26.74 -13.16
N VAL A 40 9.39 -26.46 -12.90
CA VAL A 40 10.51 -27.28 -13.38
C VAL A 40 10.38 -28.70 -12.85
N ALA A 41 10.04 -28.86 -11.56
CA ALA A 41 9.78 -30.18 -10.97
C ALA A 41 8.61 -30.90 -11.67
N MET A 42 7.51 -30.20 -11.98
CA MET A 42 6.38 -30.77 -12.72
C MET A 42 6.75 -31.17 -14.17
N ALA A 43 7.53 -30.35 -14.88
CA ALA A 43 8.01 -30.68 -16.23
C ALA A 43 8.94 -31.90 -16.23
N LEU A 44 9.85 -31.98 -15.25
CA LEU A 44 10.71 -33.15 -15.06
C LEU A 44 9.89 -34.40 -14.70
N LEU A 45 8.85 -34.27 -13.88
CA LEU A 45 7.96 -35.38 -13.54
C LEU A 45 7.21 -35.89 -14.78
N LEU A 46 6.71 -35.00 -15.64
CA LEU A 46 6.07 -35.40 -16.91
C LEU A 46 7.05 -36.10 -17.85
N LEU A 47 8.29 -35.62 -17.92
CA LEU A 47 9.35 -36.24 -18.72
C LEU A 47 9.68 -37.64 -18.20
N VAL A 48 9.93 -37.79 -16.90
CA VAL A 48 10.19 -39.09 -16.25
C VAL A 48 9.00 -40.02 -16.43
N GLY A 49 7.77 -39.53 -16.26
CA GLY A 49 6.55 -40.31 -16.45
C GLY A 49 6.39 -40.80 -17.89
N THR A 50 6.70 -39.94 -18.88
CA THR A 50 6.64 -40.30 -20.31
C THR A 50 7.73 -41.33 -20.65
N ALA A 51 8.96 -41.12 -20.17
CA ALA A 51 10.06 -42.07 -20.35
C ALA A 51 9.74 -43.44 -19.73
N PHE A 52 9.12 -43.45 -18.54
CA PHE A 52 8.70 -44.69 -17.89
C PHE A 52 7.60 -45.43 -18.67
N ILE A 53 6.61 -44.72 -19.20
CA ILE A 53 5.57 -45.31 -20.07
C ILE A 53 6.20 -45.95 -21.31
N VAL A 54 7.13 -45.25 -21.96
CA VAL A 54 7.82 -45.73 -23.17
C VAL A 54 8.72 -46.93 -22.84
N TYR A 55 9.42 -46.91 -21.71
CA TYR A 55 10.27 -48.02 -21.27
C TYR A 55 9.46 -49.29 -20.98
N LEU A 56 8.26 -49.16 -20.40
CA LEU A 56 7.36 -50.28 -20.17
C LEU A 56 6.79 -50.86 -21.49
N ASP A 57 6.60 -50.01 -22.50
CA ASP A 57 6.06 -50.38 -23.82
C ASP A 57 7.18 -50.56 -24.87
N ARG A 58 8.44 -50.70 -24.44
CA ARG A 58 9.64 -50.64 -25.30
C ARG A 58 9.64 -51.65 -26.45
N ASP A 59 9.02 -52.81 -26.26
CA ASP A 59 8.93 -53.86 -27.28
C ASP A 59 8.03 -53.44 -28.46
N GLY A 60 7.23 -52.38 -28.28
CA GLY A 60 6.43 -51.75 -29.32
C GLY A 60 7.14 -50.62 -30.09
N TYR A 61 8.37 -50.29 -29.72
CA TYR A 61 9.20 -49.25 -30.34
C TYR A 61 10.40 -49.88 -31.04
N ASN A 62 10.90 -49.20 -32.07
CA ASN A 62 12.12 -49.59 -32.78
C ASN A 62 13.06 -48.38 -32.83
N ASP A 63 14.28 -48.56 -32.35
CA ASP A 63 15.39 -47.66 -32.66
C ASP A 63 16.01 -48.07 -34.01
N ASN A 64 16.19 -47.10 -34.89
CA ASN A 64 16.86 -47.32 -36.17
C ASN A 64 18.36 -47.63 -36.03
N SER A 65 18.97 -47.36 -34.87
CA SER A 65 20.40 -47.57 -34.64
C SER A 65 20.74 -49.04 -34.36
N ASP A 66 20.08 -49.67 -33.40
CA ASP A 66 20.36 -51.06 -32.97
C ASP A 66 19.11 -51.95 -32.83
N GLY A 67 17.91 -51.42 -33.10
CA GLY A 67 16.64 -52.15 -33.12
C GLY A 67 15.97 -52.30 -31.76
N SER A 68 16.59 -51.87 -30.66
CA SER A 68 16.02 -51.99 -29.31
C SER A 68 15.92 -50.63 -28.62
N VAL A 69 15.10 -50.53 -27.57
CA VAL A 69 14.95 -49.30 -26.79
C VAL A 69 15.35 -49.59 -25.35
N ASP A 70 16.48 -49.04 -24.93
CA ASP A 70 16.94 -49.12 -23.55
C ASP A 70 16.34 -48.00 -22.67
N LEU A 71 16.77 -47.91 -21.40
CA LEU A 71 16.26 -46.89 -20.49
C LEU A 71 16.67 -45.47 -20.94
N LEU A 72 17.90 -45.31 -21.43
CA LEU A 72 18.41 -44.03 -21.89
C LEU A 72 17.66 -43.58 -23.16
N ASP A 73 17.40 -44.51 -24.07
CA ASP A 73 16.63 -44.30 -25.30
C ASP A 73 15.19 -43.87 -25.01
N ALA A 74 14.56 -44.44 -23.96
CA ALA A 74 13.23 -44.02 -23.53
C ALA A 74 13.22 -42.57 -22.99
N PHE A 75 14.25 -42.17 -22.24
CA PHE A 75 14.42 -40.78 -21.79
C PHE A 75 14.72 -39.82 -22.94
N TYR A 76 15.54 -40.26 -23.89
CA TYR A 76 15.86 -39.52 -25.10
C TYR A 76 14.61 -39.30 -25.96
N TYR A 77 13.86 -40.37 -26.27
CA TYR A 77 12.59 -40.32 -26.99
C TYR A 77 11.57 -39.41 -26.32
N ALA A 78 11.40 -39.53 -24.99
CA ALA A 78 10.48 -38.68 -24.23
C ALA A 78 10.88 -37.20 -24.33
N THR A 79 12.17 -36.88 -24.23
CA THR A 79 12.69 -35.51 -24.34
C THR A 79 12.40 -34.93 -25.73
N VAL A 80 12.78 -35.66 -26.79
CA VAL A 80 12.62 -35.25 -28.20
C VAL A 80 11.16 -35.13 -28.61
N THR A 81 10.29 -36.00 -28.09
CA THR A 81 8.87 -36.01 -28.42
C THR A 81 8.11 -34.93 -27.66
N LEU A 82 8.35 -34.77 -26.35
CA LEU A 82 7.70 -33.74 -25.53
C LEU A 82 8.16 -32.32 -25.92
N SER A 83 9.42 -32.16 -26.34
CA SER A 83 9.94 -30.89 -26.89
C SER A 83 9.40 -30.57 -28.29
N THR A 84 8.64 -31.48 -28.90
CA THR A 84 8.13 -31.40 -30.28
C THR A 84 9.21 -31.36 -31.36
N THR A 85 10.42 -31.82 -31.06
CA THR A 85 11.52 -31.90 -32.03
C THR A 85 11.32 -33.05 -33.00
N GLY A 86 11.00 -34.24 -32.46
CA GLY A 86 10.57 -35.41 -33.26
C GLY A 86 11.55 -35.84 -34.35
N TYR A 87 12.80 -36.18 -34.00
CA TYR A 87 13.81 -36.61 -34.98
C TYR A 87 13.41 -37.84 -35.80
N GLY A 88 12.57 -38.72 -35.25
CA GLY A 88 12.04 -39.90 -35.95
C GLY A 88 13.03 -41.07 -36.03
N ASP A 89 14.09 -41.03 -35.24
CA ASP A 89 15.08 -42.10 -35.04
C ASP A 89 14.53 -43.26 -34.21
N ILE A 90 13.76 -42.97 -33.16
CA ILE A 90 12.98 -43.96 -32.41
C ILE A 90 11.50 -43.77 -32.72
N THR A 91 10.82 -44.84 -33.13
CA THR A 91 9.41 -44.76 -33.55
C THR A 91 8.55 -45.92 -33.01
N PRO A 92 7.25 -45.67 -32.72
CA PRO A 92 6.32 -46.72 -32.36
C PRO A 92 5.94 -47.54 -33.59
N VAL A 93 6.32 -48.82 -33.60
CA VAL A 93 6.05 -49.76 -34.69
C VAL A 93 4.79 -50.60 -34.46
N SER A 94 4.44 -50.86 -33.20
CA SER A 94 3.23 -51.63 -32.84
C SER A 94 1.97 -50.75 -32.80
N ASP A 95 0.81 -51.35 -33.09
CA ASP A 95 -0.47 -50.66 -33.00
C ASP A 95 -0.76 -50.17 -31.58
N ALA A 96 -0.38 -50.95 -30.57
CA ALA A 96 -0.51 -50.58 -29.16
C ALA A 96 0.32 -49.33 -28.83
N ALA A 97 1.59 -49.28 -29.25
CA ALA A 97 2.47 -48.14 -29.02
C ALA A 97 1.98 -46.88 -29.73
N ARG A 98 1.40 -47.03 -30.93
CA ARG A 98 0.76 -45.92 -31.66
C ARG A 98 -0.47 -45.39 -30.92
N PHE A 99 -1.32 -46.27 -30.38
CA PHE A 99 -2.46 -45.86 -29.55
C PHE A 99 -2.01 -45.10 -28.30
N THR A 100 -0.99 -45.59 -27.60
CA THR A 100 -0.38 -44.90 -26.44
C THR A 100 0.15 -43.51 -26.84
N ASN A 101 0.78 -43.40 -28.01
CA ASN A 101 1.29 -42.12 -28.50
C ASN A 101 0.17 -41.08 -28.75
N ILE A 102 -0.93 -41.53 -29.36
CA ILE A 102 -2.08 -40.67 -29.69
C ILE A 102 -2.83 -40.25 -28.43
N PHE A 103 -3.14 -41.18 -27.53
CA PHE A 103 -4.05 -40.92 -26.41
C PHE A 103 -3.34 -40.50 -25.11
N VAL A 104 -2.04 -40.79 -24.97
CA VAL A 104 -1.29 -40.51 -23.73
C VAL A 104 -0.16 -39.51 -23.98
N ILE A 105 0.75 -39.82 -24.90
CA ILE A 105 1.95 -38.99 -25.12
C ILE A 105 1.58 -37.64 -25.75
N THR A 106 0.60 -37.60 -26.66
CA THR A 106 0.16 -36.33 -27.28
C THR A 106 -0.43 -35.34 -26.27
N PRO A 107 -1.36 -35.73 -25.37
CA PRO A 107 -1.79 -34.85 -24.28
C PRO A 107 -0.65 -34.44 -23.33
N LEU A 108 0.25 -35.36 -22.96
CA LEU A 108 1.42 -35.06 -22.12
C LEU A 108 2.35 -34.03 -22.78
N ARG A 109 2.55 -34.13 -24.10
CA ARG A 109 3.31 -33.19 -24.92
C ARG A 109 2.70 -31.79 -24.92
N VAL A 110 1.39 -31.67 -25.11
CA VAL A 110 0.70 -30.38 -25.02
C VAL A 110 0.84 -29.78 -23.62
N LEU A 111 0.68 -30.58 -22.57
CA LEU A 111 0.84 -30.13 -21.19
C LEU A 111 2.28 -29.67 -20.90
N PHE A 112 3.28 -30.42 -21.34
CA PHE A 112 4.70 -30.09 -21.22
C PHE A 112 5.02 -28.74 -21.89
N LEU A 113 4.53 -28.52 -23.11
CA LEU A 113 4.68 -27.24 -23.82
C LEU A 113 3.98 -26.09 -23.10
N ILE A 114 2.77 -26.27 -22.57
CA ILE A 114 2.07 -25.23 -21.79
C ILE A 114 2.89 -24.83 -20.56
N ILE A 115 3.48 -25.80 -19.86
CA ILE A 115 4.30 -25.54 -18.67
C ILE A 115 5.58 -24.80 -19.05
N LEU A 116 6.21 -25.16 -20.18
CA LEU A 116 7.46 -24.56 -20.65
C LEU A 116 7.25 -23.15 -21.24
N VAL A 117 6.32 -22.99 -22.18
CA VAL A 117 5.98 -21.72 -22.84
C VAL A 117 5.24 -20.76 -21.90
N GLY A 118 4.43 -21.28 -20.97
CA GLY A 118 3.75 -20.49 -19.95
C GLY A 118 4.70 -19.68 -19.07
N THR A 119 5.99 -20.07 -18.97
CA THR A 119 7.01 -19.31 -18.23
C THR A 119 7.34 -17.97 -18.87
N THR A 120 7.43 -17.91 -20.19
CA THR A 120 7.86 -16.70 -20.90
C THR A 120 6.76 -15.65 -20.86
N LEU A 121 5.50 -16.05 -21.06
CA LEU A 121 4.34 -15.16 -20.99
C LEU A 121 4.13 -14.53 -19.60
N GLU A 122 4.41 -15.25 -18.53
CA GLU A 122 4.17 -14.75 -17.18
C GLU A 122 5.24 -13.75 -16.72
N VAL A 123 6.50 -13.96 -17.10
CA VAL A 123 7.60 -13.02 -16.83
C VAL A 123 7.51 -11.79 -17.74
N LEU A 124 7.12 -11.96 -19.01
CA LEU A 124 6.95 -10.82 -19.94
C LEU A 124 5.79 -9.90 -19.54
N THR A 125 4.81 -10.41 -18.80
CA THR A 125 3.62 -9.65 -18.37
C THR A 125 3.76 -9.01 -16.98
N GLU A 126 4.89 -9.13 -16.28
CA GLU A 126 5.10 -8.45 -15.00
C GLU A 126 4.94 -6.93 -15.14
N ARG A 127 5.50 -6.34 -16.21
CA ARG A 127 5.36 -4.91 -16.52
C ARG A 127 3.91 -4.53 -16.75
N THR A 128 3.20 -5.30 -17.56
CA THR A 128 1.77 -5.08 -17.86
C THR A 128 0.92 -5.18 -16.59
N ARG A 129 1.22 -6.14 -15.70
CA ARG A 129 0.51 -6.30 -14.42
C ARG A 129 0.79 -5.14 -13.46
N GLU A 130 2.03 -4.66 -13.37
CA GLU A 130 2.40 -3.50 -12.56
C GLU A 130 1.69 -2.23 -13.03
N GLU A 131 1.68 -1.96 -14.33
CA GLU A 131 0.98 -0.82 -14.92
C GLU A 131 -0.53 -0.90 -14.72
N TRP A 132 -1.13 -2.07 -14.95
CA TRP A 132 -2.55 -2.30 -14.68
C TRP A 132 -2.91 -2.05 -13.22
N ARG A 133 -2.06 -2.51 -12.30
CA ARG A 133 -2.26 -2.33 -10.85
C ARG A 133 -2.18 -0.86 -10.46
N LEU A 134 -1.20 -0.13 -10.99
CA LEU A 134 -1.06 1.31 -10.77
C LEU A 134 -2.25 2.08 -11.31
N ASN A 135 -2.70 1.79 -12.53
CA ASN A 135 -3.87 2.46 -13.12
C ASN A 135 -5.15 2.16 -12.35
N ARG A 136 -5.35 0.92 -11.91
CA ARG A 136 -6.50 0.55 -11.06
C ARG A 136 -6.46 1.31 -9.74
N TRP A 137 -5.30 1.37 -9.09
CA TRP A 137 -5.11 2.13 -7.86
C TRP A 137 -5.44 3.62 -8.05
N ARG A 138 -4.88 4.29 -9.07
CA ARG A 138 -5.18 5.70 -9.38
C ARG A 138 -6.67 5.96 -9.64
N THR A 139 -7.32 5.01 -10.31
CA THR A 139 -8.75 5.15 -10.65
C THR A 139 -9.61 5.03 -9.40
N ALA A 140 -9.31 4.07 -8.53
CA ALA A 140 -10.06 3.80 -7.30
C ALA A 140 -9.79 4.83 -6.18
N LEU A 141 -8.61 5.46 -6.18
CA LEU A 141 -8.21 6.36 -5.10
C LEU A 141 -9.01 7.67 -5.12
N ARG A 142 -9.81 7.91 -4.07
CA ARG A 142 -10.63 9.11 -3.84
C ARG A 142 -10.73 9.39 -2.34
N GLU A 143 -10.92 10.66 -1.99
CA GLU A 143 -11.07 11.13 -0.62
C GLU A 143 -9.98 10.62 0.34
N HIS A 144 -8.77 10.41 -0.19
CA HIS A 144 -7.62 9.89 0.52
C HIS A 144 -6.87 10.99 1.27
N THR A 145 -5.93 10.56 2.12
CA THR A 145 -5.01 11.44 2.83
C THR A 145 -3.63 11.38 2.17
N VAL A 146 -3.08 12.54 1.82
CA VAL A 146 -1.70 12.64 1.33
C VAL A 146 -0.81 13.13 2.46
N VAL A 147 0.25 12.39 2.77
CA VAL A 147 1.24 12.74 3.79
C VAL A 147 2.55 13.10 3.11
N ILE A 148 3.00 14.32 3.31
CA ILE A 148 4.21 14.87 2.69
C ILE A 148 5.32 14.94 3.74
N GLY A 149 6.35 14.12 3.55
CA GLY A 149 7.40 13.86 4.52
C GLY A 149 7.01 12.74 5.49
N PHE A 150 7.78 11.64 5.49
CA PHE A 150 7.51 10.46 6.32
C PHE A 150 8.66 10.15 7.28
N GLY A 151 9.18 11.21 7.89
CA GLY A 151 10.02 11.13 9.08
C GLY A 151 9.20 10.95 10.36
N THR A 152 9.73 11.38 11.50
CA THR A 152 9.10 11.22 12.82
C THR A 152 7.71 11.85 12.88
N LYS A 153 7.56 13.09 12.42
CA LYS A 153 6.29 13.84 12.46
C LYS A 153 5.20 13.18 11.59
N GLY A 154 5.52 12.89 10.32
CA GLY A 154 4.57 12.31 9.38
C GLY A 154 4.16 10.88 9.73
N ARG A 155 5.12 10.05 10.18
CA ARG A 155 4.86 8.68 10.64
C ARG A 155 3.95 8.66 11.87
N SER A 156 4.26 9.48 12.88
CA SER A 156 3.43 9.57 14.09
C SER A 156 2.02 10.08 13.76
N ALA A 157 1.90 11.15 12.97
CA ALA A 157 0.61 11.69 12.57
C ALA A 157 -0.27 10.65 11.86
N ILE A 158 0.29 9.88 10.92
CA ILE A 158 -0.51 8.87 10.22
C ILE A 158 -0.86 7.67 11.10
N GLN A 159 0.01 7.27 12.04
CA GLN A 159 -0.31 6.21 12.99
C GLN A 159 -1.52 6.59 13.84
N THR A 160 -1.54 7.83 14.36
CA THR A 160 -2.69 8.37 15.10
C THR A 160 -3.96 8.39 14.25
N VAL A 161 -3.88 8.89 13.01
CA VAL A 161 -5.06 8.95 12.12
C VAL A 161 -5.55 7.55 11.73
N CYS A 162 -4.65 6.57 11.53
CA CYS A 162 -5.04 5.19 11.26
C CYS A 162 -5.67 4.52 12.49
N ALA A 163 -5.23 4.86 13.71
CA ALA A 163 -5.86 4.37 14.94
C ALA A 163 -7.33 4.82 15.04
N THR A 164 -7.64 6.04 14.60
CA THR A 164 -9.03 6.55 14.54
C THR A 164 -9.92 5.92 13.46
N GLY A 165 -9.43 4.91 12.73
CA GLY A 165 -10.21 4.14 11.74
C GLY A 165 -9.92 4.46 10.27
N LEU A 166 -8.95 5.33 9.97
CA LEU A 166 -8.53 5.57 8.59
C LEU A 166 -7.77 4.34 8.05
N LYS A 167 -8.21 3.82 6.90
CA LYS A 167 -7.60 2.63 6.31
C LYS A 167 -6.26 2.98 5.64
N LYS A 168 -5.26 2.11 5.80
CA LYS A 168 -3.91 2.33 5.22
C LYS A 168 -3.92 2.49 3.70
N GLU A 169 -4.87 1.87 3.01
CA GLU A 169 -5.03 1.97 1.56
C GLU A 169 -5.49 3.36 1.10
N GLN A 170 -6.04 4.17 2.02
CA GLN A 170 -6.46 5.55 1.78
C GLN A 170 -5.34 6.55 2.12
N VAL A 171 -4.10 6.09 2.28
CA VAL A 171 -2.94 6.93 2.58
C VAL A 171 -1.93 6.87 1.44
N VAL A 172 -1.48 8.04 1.00
CA VAL A 172 -0.37 8.18 0.06
C VAL A 172 0.72 9.01 0.71
N VAL A 173 1.92 8.46 0.78
CA VAL A 173 3.11 9.09 1.33
C VAL A 173 3.95 9.68 0.20
N VAL A 174 4.45 10.90 0.36
CA VAL A 174 5.36 11.56 -0.57
C VAL A 174 6.64 11.92 0.17
N ASP A 175 7.79 11.47 -0.34
CA ASP A 175 9.09 11.77 0.26
C ASP A 175 10.18 11.72 -0.83
N PRO A 176 11.19 12.62 -0.81
CA PRO A 176 12.30 12.56 -1.74
C PRO A 176 13.20 11.34 -1.55
N SER A 177 13.22 10.74 -0.36
CA SER A 177 14.05 9.57 -0.03
C SER A 177 13.37 8.26 -0.40
N SER A 178 13.96 7.51 -1.32
CA SER A 178 13.47 6.16 -1.67
C SER A 178 13.42 5.23 -0.47
N LYS A 179 14.41 5.30 0.44
CA LYS A 179 14.46 4.49 1.66
C LYS A 179 13.26 4.72 2.58
N VAL A 180 12.80 5.98 2.67
CA VAL A 180 11.65 6.36 3.48
C VAL A 180 10.37 5.82 2.86
N ILE A 181 10.24 5.89 1.53
CA ILE A 181 9.13 5.30 0.80
C ILE A 181 9.12 3.78 0.90
N ASP A 182 10.26 3.11 0.82
CA ASP A 182 10.35 1.67 1.00
C ASP A 182 9.81 1.26 2.38
N ALA A 183 10.21 1.99 3.44
CA ALA A 183 9.67 1.78 4.78
C ALA A 183 8.15 2.05 4.86
N ALA A 184 7.66 3.11 4.22
CA ALA A 184 6.22 3.41 4.17
C ALA A 184 5.43 2.29 3.46
N THR A 185 5.96 1.76 2.36
CA THR A 185 5.32 0.65 1.63
C THR A 185 5.35 -0.66 2.39
N ALA A 186 6.41 -0.91 3.18
CA ALA A 186 6.48 -2.04 4.10
C ALA A 186 5.43 -1.92 5.22
N ASP A 187 5.16 -0.70 5.68
CA ASP A 187 4.11 -0.41 6.68
C ASP A 187 2.69 -0.48 6.10
N GLY A 188 2.55 -0.66 4.78
CA GLY A 188 1.28 -0.86 4.08
C GLY A 188 0.74 0.38 3.35
N TYR A 189 1.51 1.47 3.26
CA TYR A 189 1.09 2.72 2.62
C TYR A 189 1.51 2.79 1.15
N ALA A 190 0.72 3.45 0.29
CA ALA A 190 1.21 3.82 -1.03
C ALA A 190 2.25 4.95 -0.90
N GLY A 191 3.29 4.93 -1.72
CA GLY A 191 4.39 5.89 -1.67
C GLY A 191 4.71 6.51 -3.02
N VAL A 192 5.16 7.76 -3.03
CA VAL A 192 5.61 8.50 -4.21
C VAL A 192 6.97 9.08 -3.89
N VAL A 193 7.99 8.64 -4.65
CA VAL A 193 9.34 9.17 -4.50
C VAL A 193 9.48 10.47 -5.28
N GLY A 194 9.76 11.57 -4.61
CA GLY A 194 10.00 12.86 -5.26
C GLY A 194 9.96 14.05 -4.33
N ASP A 195 10.43 15.19 -4.83
CA ASP A 195 10.33 16.46 -4.14
C ASP A 195 8.91 17.02 -4.25
N ALA A 196 8.23 17.14 -3.11
CA ALA A 196 6.86 17.61 -3.03
C ALA A 196 6.68 19.11 -3.35
N THR A 197 7.76 19.89 -3.46
CA THR A 197 7.69 21.27 -3.97
C THR A 197 7.31 21.31 -5.46
N ARG A 198 7.49 20.19 -6.17
CA ARG A 198 7.12 20.07 -7.58
C ARG A 198 5.68 19.63 -7.74
N SER A 199 4.92 20.37 -8.55
CA SER A 199 3.52 20.08 -8.84
C SER A 199 3.31 18.71 -9.48
N ASP A 200 4.23 18.24 -10.34
CA ASP A 200 4.12 16.94 -10.99
C ASP A 200 4.22 15.77 -10.01
N VAL A 201 5.00 15.91 -8.93
CA VAL A 201 5.10 14.91 -7.86
C VAL A 201 3.78 14.84 -7.08
N LEU A 202 3.19 15.99 -6.74
CA LEU A 202 1.90 16.05 -6.04
C LEU A 202 0.74 15.51 -6.88
N LEU A 203 0.75 15.74 -8.20
CA LEU A 203 -0.22 15.17 -9.13
C LEU A 203 -0.12 13.64 -9.19
N ARG A 204 1.08 13.07 -9.14
CA ARG A 204 1.29 11.60 -9.08
C ARG A 204 0.76 10.99 -7.78
N ALA A 205 0.72 11.75 -6.69
CA ALA A 205 0.08 11.39 -5.43
C ALA A 205 -1.46 11.58 -5.44
N GLU A 206 -2.02 11.95 -6.60
CA GLU A 206 -3.44 12.24 -6.80
C GLU A 206 -3.97 13.32 -5.85
N LEU A 207 -3.14 14.30 -5.47
CA LEU A 207 -3.46 15.32 -4.46
C LEU A 207 -4.74 16.12 -4.79
N GLN A 208 -5.05 16.29 -6.08
CA GLN A 208 -6.28 16.90 -6.58
C GLN A 208 -7.58 16.22 -6.12
N LYS A 209 -7.51 14.93 -5.73
CA LYS A 209 -8.65 14.13 -5.24
C LYS A 209 -8.60 13.88 -3.73
N ALA A 210 -7.53 14.34 -3.06
CA ALA A 210 -7.33 14.13 -1.64
C ALA A 210 -8.36 14.91 -0.82
N ARG A 211 -8.84 14.30 0.26
CA ARG A 211 -9.69 14.98 1.25
C ARG A 211 -8.85 15.78 2.25
N GLN A 212 -7.67 15.25 2.58
CA GLN A 212 -6.80 15.79 3.61
C GLN A 212 -5.33 15.71 3.17
N ILE A 213 -4.55 16.69 3.61
CA ILE A 213 -3.12 16.78 3.31
C ILE A 213 -2.39 17.08 4.61
N ILE A 214 -1.41 16.25 4.95
CA ILE A 214 -0.53 16.42 6.10
C ILE A 214 0.85 16.82 5.58
N ILE A 215 1.33 18.00 5.96
CA ILE A 215 2.66 18.49 5.59
C ILE A 215 3.57 18.38 6.81
N ALA A 216 4.53 17.46 6.73
CA ALA A 216 5.43 17.11 7.82
C ALA A 216 6.90 17.11 7.37
N THR A 217 7.26 18.04 6.49
CA THR A 217 8.61 18.19 5.94
C THR A 217 9.62 18.55 7.03
N GLN A 218 10.91 18.39 6.72
CA GLN A 218 11.99 18.68 7.66
C GLN A 218 12.31 20.18 7.74
N ARG A 219 12.12 20.90 6.63
CA ARG A 219 12.35 22.34 6.53
C ARG A 219 11.02 23.08 6.36
N ASP A 220 10.93 24.25 6.98
CA ASP A 220 9.73 25.10 6.97
C ASP A 220 9.53 25.80 5.63
N ASP A 221 10.61 26.21 4.95
CA ASP A 221 10.55 26.79 3.59
C ASP A 221 9.92 25.82 2.57
N THR A 222 10.27 24.54 2.68
CA THR A 222 9.70 23.45 1.90
C THR A 222 8.22 23.28 2.24
N ALA A 223 7.86 23.36 3.53
CA ALA A 223 6.46 23.25 3.97
C ALA A 223 5.60 24.38 3.38
N VAL A 224 6.10 25.61 3.34
CA VAL A 224 5.44 26.77 2.72
C VAL A 224 5.16 26.52 1.24
N LEU A 225 6.18 26.16 0.47
CA LEU A 225 6.04 25.91 -0.97
C LEU A 225 5.11 24.75 -1.28
N VAL A 226 5.21 23.67 -0.49
CA VAL A 226 4.30 22.53 -0.58
C VAL A 226 2.87 22.96 -0.28
N ALA A 227 2.63 23.72 0.79
CA ALA A 227 1.29 24.19 1.17
C ALA A 227 0.66 25.05 0.06
N LEU A 228 1.42 25.98 -0.49
CA LEU A 228 0.99 26.83 -1.60
C LEU A 228 0.59 25.99 -2.82
N THR A 229 1.46 25.05 -3.22
CA THR A 229 1.24 24.20 -4.40
C THR A 229 0.07 23.24 -4.18
N ALA A 230 -0.02 22.64 -2.99
CA ALA A 230 -1.13 21.78 -2.60
C ALA A 230 -2.47 22.52 -2.63
N ARG A 231 -2.52 23.74 -2.10
CA ARG A 231 -3.73 24.58 -2.13
C ARG A 231 -4.11 24.99 -3.55
N GLN A 232 -3.13 25.26 -4.42
CA GLN A 232 -3.39 25.56 -5.83
C GLN A 232 -3.99 24.36 -6.57
N LEU A 233 -3.49 23.15 -6.32
CA LEU A 233 -3.98 21.91 -6.93
C LEU A 233 -5.33 21.45 -6.35
N ASN A 234 -5.58 21.71 -5.06
CA ASN A 234 -6.79 21.30 -4.38
C ASN A 234 -7.25 22.37 -3.37
N ARG A 235 -8.20 23.21 -3.80
CA ARG A 235 -8.79 24.27 -2.97
C ARG A 235 -9.72 23.74 -1.86
N GLY A 236 -10.20 22.52 -1.97
CA GLY A 236 -11.16 21.93 -1.02
C GLY A 236 -10.54 21.03 0.05
N ALA A 237 -9.30 20.58 -0.14
CA ALA A 237 -8.63 19.72 0.84
C ALA A 237 -8.34 20.44 2.15
N LYS A 238 -8.49 19.74 3.28
CA LYS A 238 -8.01 20.22 4.58
C LYS A 238 -6.50 20.02 4.68
N ILE A 239 -5.74 21.10 4.82
CA ILE A 239 -4.29 21.11 4.91
C ILE A 239 -3.88 21.31 6.37
N VAL A 240 -3.25 20.29 6.96
CA VAL A 240 -2.65 20.34 8.29
C VAL A 240 -1.15 20.29 8.14
N ALA A 241 -0.44 21.28 8.66
CA ALA A 241 1.00 21.40 8.48
C ALA A 241 1.72 21.53 9.82
N ALA A 242 2.85 20.85 9.93
CA ALA A 242 3.78 21.01 11.03
C ALA A 242 4.86 22.02 10.64
N VAL A 243 5.16 22.93 11.54
CA VAL A 243 6.25 23.90 11.42
C VAL A 243 7.20 23.72 12.59
N ARG A 244 8.48 23.96 12.38
CA ARG A 244 9.47 23.92 13.44
C ARG A 244 9.51 25.25 14.19
N GLU A 245 9.71 26.34 13.48
CA GLU A 245 9.85 27.67 14.06
C GLU A 245 8.52 28.42 14.10
N GLU A 246 8.22 29.05 15.23
CA GLU A 246 6.92 29.70 15.45
C GLU A 246 6.69 30.92 14.54
N GLU A 247 7.78 31.62 14.19
CA GLU A 247 7.78 32.75 13.24
C GLU A 247 7.28 32.37 11.83
N ASN A 248 7.42 31.10 11.43
CA ASN A 248 7.00 30.61 10.12
C ASN A 248 5.53 30.18 10.10
N ALA A 249 4.86 30.07 11.25
CA ALA A 249 3.47 29.63 11.32
C ALA A 249 2.49 30.54 10.54
N PRO A 250 2.59 31.88 10.60
CA PRO A 250 1.74 32.76 9.79
C PRO A 250 1.93 32.56 8.28
N LEU A 251 3.16 32.33 7.81
CA LEU A 251 3.47 32.11 6.40
C LEU A 251 2.80 30.84 5.86
N LEU A 252 2.80 29.76 6.64
CA LEU A 252 2.10 28.53 6.26
C LEU A 252 0.58 28.73 6.16
N ARG A 253 -0.01 29.46 7.12
CA ARG A 253 -1.46 29.80 7.08
C ARG A 253 -1.79 30.62 5.84
N GLN A 254 -0.99 31.65 5.54
CA GLN A 254 -1.15 32.48 4.33
C GLN A 254 -0.96 31.67 3.04
N SER A 255 -0.13 30.63 3.07
CA SER A 255 0.09 29.72 1.94
C SER A 255 -1.03 28.68 1.76
N GLY A 256 -2.06 28.71 2.62
CA GLY A 256 -3.26 27.89 2.47
C GLY A 256 -3.38 26.72 3.44
N ALA A 257 -2.49 26.59 4.43
CA ALA A 257 -2.67 25.64 5.52
C ALA A 257 -3.83 26.05 6.42
N ASP A 258 -4.79 25.15 6.64
CA ASP A 258 -5.95 25.41 7.51
C ASP A 258 -5.57 25.30 8.99
N VAL A 259 -4.66 24.38 9.31
CA VAL A 259 -4.15 24.16 10.67
C VAL A 259 -2.63 24.10 10.63
N VAL A 260 -1.97 24.84 11.52
CA VAL A 260 -0.51 24.84 11.65
C VAL A 260 -0.12 24.51 13.08
N ILE A 261 0.72 23.49 13.25
CA ILE A 261 1.22 23.01 14.54
C ILE A 261 2.71 23.32 14.67
N THR A 262 3.08 24.11 15.68
CA THR A 262 4.47 24.43 16.03
C THR A 262 5.09 23.30 16.84
N SER A 263 5.69 22.33 16.15
CA SER A 263 6.17 21.08 16.73
C SER A 263 7.26 21.26 17.79
N ALA A 264 8.21 22.19 17.58
CA ALA A 264 9.28 22.45 18.54
C ALA A 264 8.73 23.11 19.82
N SER A 265 7.91 24.15 19.67
CA SER A 265 7.27 24.82 20.81
C SER A 265 6.35 23.88 21.59
N ALA A 266 5.60 22.99 20.92
CA ALA A 266 4.74 22.01 21.58
C ALA A 266 5.55 21.00 22.41
N ALA A 267 6.59 20.42 21.84
CA ALA A 267 7.49 19.52 22.56
C ALA A 267 8.21 20.24 23.72
N GLY A 268 8.66 21.48 23.52
CA GLY A 268 9.29 22.29 24.56
C GLY A 268 8.37 22.56 25.76
N ARG A 269 7.09 22.87 25.50
CA ARG A 269 6.09 23.03 26.57
C ARG A 269 5.85 21.72 27.34
N LEU A 270 5.82 20.59 26.65
CA LEU A 270 5.72 19.27 27.29
C LEU A 270 6.93 18.98 28.17
N LEU A 271 8.15 19.25 27.70
CA LEU A 271 9.36 19.10 28.52
C LEU A 271 9.32 19.97 29.77
N GLY A 272 8.92 21.23 29.64
CA GLY A 272 8.75 22.14 30.78
C GLY A 272 7.70 21.63 31.79
N LEU A 273 6.56 21.16 31.29
CA LEU A 273 5.52 20.56 32.13
C LEU A 273 6.05 19.32 32.88
N SER A 274 6.81 18.46 32.22
CA SER A 274 7.38 17.25 32.82
C SER A 274 8.42 17.55 33.90
N VAL A 275 9.09 18.72 33.86
CA VAL A 275 9.98 19.16 34.94
C VAL A 275 9.18 19.69 36.13
N LEU A 276 8.17 20.53 35.87
CA LEU A 276 7.38 21.17 36.92
C LEU A 276 6.39 20.20 37.58
N SER A 277 5.87 19.25 36.82
CA SER A 277 4.82 18.32 37.23
C SER A 277 4.90 17.03 36.40
N PRO A 278 5.83 16.11 36.73
CA PRO A 278 6.05 14.87 35.99
C PRO A 278 4.77 14.05 35.76
N SER A 279 3.91 13.95 36.78
CA SER A 279 2.64 13.24 36.70
C SER A 279 1.66 13.86 35.71
N ALA A 280 1.61 15.19 35.62
CA ALA A 280 0.79 15.89 34.63
C ALA A 280 1.34 15.72 33.22
N GLY A 281 2.67 15.70 33.07
CA GLY A 281 3.35 15.39 31.81
C GLY A 281 2.96 14.00 31.27
N MET A 282 2.97 12.97 32.12
CA MET A 282 2.57 11.60 31.74
C MET A 282 1.11 11.54 31.27
N VAL A 283 0.19 12.19 31.99
CA VAL A 283 -1.23 12.24 31.57
C VAL A 283 -1.40 12.94 30.23
N LEU A 284 -0.68 14.05 30.00
CA LEU A 284 -0.76 14.77 28.74
C LEU A 284 -0.16 13.97 27.57
N GLU A 285 0.88 13.18 27.82
CA GLU A 285 1.45 12.26 26.83
C GLU A 285 0.45 11.16 26.43
N ASP A 286 -0.20 10.53 27.41
CA ASP A 286 -1.30 9.57 27.18
C ASP A 286 -2.41 10.19 26.32
N LEU A 287 -2.85 11.40 26.65
CA LEU A 287 -3.92 12.09 25.91
C LEU A 287 -3.55 12.45 24.45
N ILE A 288 -2.26 12.60 24.14
CA ILE A 288 -1.78 12.86 22.78
C ILE A 288 -1.61 11.55 22.00
N GLN A 289 -1.23 10.46 22.68
CA GLN A 289 -1.02 9.16 22.10
C GLN A 289 -2.30 8.31 22.11
N GLN A 290 -3.01 8.30 20.98
CA GLN A 290 -4.19 7.47 20.79
C GLN A 290 -3.97 6.01 21.20
N GLY A 291 -4.87 5.48 22.02
CA GLY A 291 -4.87 4.11 22.52
C GLY A 291 -4.00 3.88 23.76
N SER A 292 -3.39 4.91 24.35
CA SER A 292 -2.61 4.81 25.59
C SER A 292 -3.37 5.43 26.76
N GLY A 293 -3.91 4.60 27.66
CA GLY A 293 -4.50 5.08 28.91
C GLY A 293 -5.80 5.88 28.75
N LEU A 294 -5.69 7.16 28.37
CA LEU A 294 -6.77 8.11 28.17
C LEU A 294 -6.77 8.64 26.74
N ASP A 295 -7.94 8.63 26.09
CA ASP A 295 -8.13 9.19 24.75
C ASP A 295 -8.96 10.48 24.81
N ILE A 296 -8.58 11.47 23.99
CA ILE A 296 -9.41 12.63 23.69
C ILE A 296 -10.29 12.30 22.47
N VAL A 297 -11.60 12.37 22.65
CA VAL A 297 -12.59 12.07 21.60
C VAL A 297 -13.52 13.25 21.42
N GLU A 298 -13.82 13.57 20.15
CA GLU A 298 -14.84 14.54 19.78
C GLU A 298 -16.10 13.82 19.29
N ARG A 299 -17.19 13.89 20.05
CA ARG A 299 -18.46 13.21 19.73
C ARG A 299 -19.64 14.19 19.68
N PRO A 300 -20.71 13.89 18.92
CA PRO A 300 -21.93 14.69 18.98
C PRO A 300 -22.67 14.50 20.32
N VAL A 301 -23.45 15.51 20.71
CA VAL A 301 -24.41 15.42 21.82
C VAL A 301 -25.58 14.49 21.43
N VAL A 302 -25.98 13.59 22.33
CA VAL A 302 -27.16 12.73 22.11
C VAL A 302 -28.44 13.38 22.63
N LYS A 303 -29.60 12.96 22.12
CA LYS A 303 -30.90 13.56 22.49
C LYS A 303 -31.19 13.57 24.00
N ALA A 304 -30.69 12.57 24.74
CA ALA A 304 -30.87 12.46 26.18
C ALA A 304 -30.06 13.51 26.97
N GLU A 305 -28.99 14.06 26.38
CA GLU A 305 -28.10 15.04 27.01
C GLU A 305 -28.55 16.49 26.74
N VAL A 306 -29.52 16.69 25.84
CA VAL A 306 -29.99 18.02 25.47
C VAL A 306 -30.69 18.66 26.67
N GLY A 307 -30.29 19.88 27.01
CA GLY A 307 -30.83 20.60 28.16
C GLY A 307 -30.09 20.34 29.48
N LEU A 308 -29.17 19.38 29.51
CA LEU A 308 -28.24 19.17 30.62
C LEU A 308 -27.07 20.15 30.56
N GLY A 309 -26.40 20.34 31.69
CA GLY A 309 -25.10 21.01 31.77
C GLY A 309 -23.95 20.06 31.42
N PRO A 310 -22.78 20.58 30.97
CA PRO A 310 -21.62 19.75 30.64
C PRO A 310 -21.11 18.84 31.77
N ARG A 311 -21.38 19.20 33.03
CA ARG A 311 -20.99 18.43 34.23
C ARG A 311 -22.02 17.38 34.65
N GLU A 312 -23.20 17.40 34.04
CA GLU A 312 -24.31 16.47 34.34
C GLU A 312 -24.29 15.25 33.41
N VAL A 313 -23.36 15.21 32.47
CA VAL A 313 -23.14 14.08 31.55
C VAL A 313 -22.13 13.12 32.17
N ASP A 314 -22.29 11.82 31.89
CA ASP A 314 -21.43 10.75 32.43
C ASP A 314 -19.96 10.89 31.98
N ASP A 315 -19.73 11.41 30.78
CA ASP A 315 -18.39 11.59 30.23
C ASP A 315 -17.64 12.76 30.88
N LEU A 316 -16.31 12.65 30.97
CA LEU A 316 -15.47 13.76 31.39
C LEU A 316 -15.36 14.79 30.25
N VAL A 317 -16.31 15.72 30.20
CA VAL A 317 -16.35 16.81 29.22
C VAL A 317 -15.31 17.88 29.56
N VAL A 318 -14.39 18.14 28.64
CA VAL A 318 -13.38 19.21 28.75
C VAL A 318 -13.88 20.49 28.07
N SER A 319 -14.49 20.35 26.90
CA SER A 319 -14.98 21.50 26.12
C SER A 319 -16.21 21.15 25.30
N VAL A 320 -17.02 22.17 25.00
CA VAL A 320 -18.16 22.10 24.09
C VAL A 320 -17.86 22.89 22.83
N VAL A 321 -17.99 22.24 21.68
CA VAL A 321 -17.87 22.85 20.35
C VAL A 321 -19.26 23.23 19.87
N ARG A 322 -19.52 24.55 19.79
CA ARG A 322 -20.78 25.11 19.29
C ARG A 322 -20.51 25.94 18.04
N GLY A 323 -20.95 25.44 16.89
CA GLY A 323 -20.59 26.00 15.59
C GLY A 323 -19.08 25.89 15.33
N HIS A 324 -18.38 27.03 15.27
CA HIS A 324 -16.92 27.11 15.08
C HIS A 324 -16.16 27.51 16.35
N ARG A 325 -16.83 27.61 17.50
CA ARG A 325 -16.22 28.01 18.76
C ARG A 325 -16.02 26.79 19.66
N VAL A 326 -14.85 26.69 20.26
CA VAL A 326 -14.55 25.77 21.35
C VAL A 326 -14.72 26.54 22.64
N LEU A 327 -15.63 26.10 23.50
CA LEU A 327 -15.94 26.71 24.79
C LEU A 327 -15.50 25.75 25.89
N GLY A 328 -14.78 26.23 26.90
CA GLY A 328 -14.46 25.45 28.09
C GLY A 328 -15.73 24.97 28.80
N TYR A 329 -15.68 23.80 29.45
CA TYR A 329 -16.81 23.22 30.17
C TYR A 329 -17.39 24.13 31.28
N ASP A 330 -16.60 25.09 31.75
CA ASP A 330 -16.94 26.05 32.81
C ASP A 330 -17.34 27.44 32.29
N GLU A 331 -17.28 27.67 30.98
CA GLU A 331 -17.67 28.95 30.40
C GLU A 331 -19.18 29.19 30.51
N PRO A 332 -19.64 30.35 31.03
CA PRO A 332 -21.06 30.67 31.14
C PRO A 332 -21.81 30.64 29.80
N ALA A 333 -21.10 30.89 28.69
CA ALA A 333 -21.63 30.89 27.34
C ALA A 333 -22.11 29.50 26.86
N VAL A 334 -21.66 28.42 27.51
CA VAL A 334 -22.12 27.06 27.19
C VAL A 334 -23.59 26.90 27.58
N GLY A 335 -23.95 27.32 28.80
CA GLY A 335 -25.28 27.15 29.36
C GLY A 335 -25.69 25.68 29.35
N LYS A 336 -26.78 25.38 28.64
CA LYS A 336 -27.27 24.01 28.42
C LYS A 336 -26.80 23.46 27.08
N LEU A 337 -26.56 22.15 27.04
CA LEU A 337 -26.17 21.43 25.83
C LEU A 337 -27.28 21.45 24.78
N GLN A 338 -26.90 21.64 23.53
CA GLN A 338 -27.77 21.65 22.36
C GLN A 338 -27.47 20.45 21.47
N LEU A 339 -28.46 19.98 20.72
CA LEU A 339 -28.30 18.81 19.84
C LEU A 339 -27.25 19.02 18.74
N THR A 340 -27.01 20.28 18.35
CA THR A 340 -26.00 20.66 17.35
C THR A 340 -24.59 20.78 17.92
N ASP A 341 -24.44 20.70 19.24
CA ASP A 341 -23.13 20.78 19.89
C ASP A 341 -22.35 19.47 19.69
N ARG A 342 -21.03 19.60 19.75
CA ARG A 342 -20.11 18.46 19.89
C ARG A 342 -19.35 18.60 21.20
N LEU A 343 -19.06 17.49 21.85
CA LEU A 343 -18.34 17.43 23.11
C LEU A 343 -16.92 16.93 22.86
N ILE A 344 -15.94 17.60 23.44
CA ILE A 344 -14.57 17.11 23.57
C ILE A 344 -14.49 16.44 24.94
N THR A 345 -14.39 15.12 24.95
CA THR A 345 -14.42 14.29 26.15
C THR A 345 -13.13 13.54 26.32
N ILE A 346 -12.71 13.33 27.57
CA ILE A 346 -11.65 12.38 27.91
C ILE A 346 -12.31 11.06 28.28
N VAL A 347 -11.95 10.01 27.57
CA VAL A 347 -12.43 8.64 27.83
C VAL A 347 -11.25 7.73 28.12
N ARG A 348 -11.50 6.60 28.80
CA ARG A 348 -10.45 5.59 28.93
C ARG A 348 -10.25 4.93 27.58
N ALA A 349 -9.00 4.81 27.15
CA ALA A 349 -8.66 4.13 25.91
C ALA A 349 -9.19 2.69 25.97
N THR A 350 -10.19 2.38 25.14
CA THR A 350 -10.58 1.00 24.90
C THR A 350 -9.46 0.37 24.06
N PRO A 351 -8.83 -0.72 24.50
CA PRO A 351 -7.84 -1.39 23.66
C PRO A 351 -8.55 -1.78 22.36
N HIS A 352 -8.15 -1.14 21.26
CA HIS A 352 -8.64 -1.51 19.95
C HIS A 352 -8.43 -3.01 19.81
N THR A 353 -9.54 -3.73 19.63
CA THR A 353 -9.53 -5.09 19.12
C THR A 353 -8.69 -5.06 17.86
N GLN A 354 -7.43 -5.50 17.95
CA GLN A 354 -6.76 -6.05 16.79
C GLN A 354 -7.75 -7.06 16.25
N ILE A 355 -8.33 -6.80 15.08
CA ILE A 355 -9.15 -7.76 14.38
C ILE A 355 -8.23 -8.97 14.21
N ALA A 356 -8.38 -9.95 15.10
CA ALA A 356 -7.71 -11.22 14.96
C ALA A 356 -8.11 -11.74 13.57
N PRO A 357 -7.16 -12.24 12.76
CA PRO A 357 -7.51 -12.85 11.50
C PRO A 357 -8.58 -13.91 11.79
N ASP A 358 -9.70 -13.83 11.08
CA ASP A 358 -10.82 -14.74 11.24
C ASP A 358 -10.32 -16.19 11.14
N THR A 359 -10.17 -16.85 12.29
CA THR A 359 -9.74 -18.24 12.39
C THR A 359 -10.91 -19.21 12.31
N ARG A 360 -12.10 -18.76 11.87
CA ARG A 360 -13.19 -19.68 11.54
C ARG A 360 -12.74 -20.59 10.42
N ARG A 361 -12.38 -21.82 10.79
CA ARG A 361 -12.31 -22.96 9.88
C ARG A 361 -13.65 -23.03 9.17
N LEU A 362 -13.61 -22.95 7.84
CA LEU A 362 -14.75 -23.29 6.98
C LEU A 362 -15.32 -24.65 7.42
N PRO A 363 -16.65 -24.76 7.57
CA PRO A 363 -17.26 -26.06 7.83
C PRO A 363 -16.91 -26.99 6.67
N LYS A 364 -16.39 -28.17 7.02
CA LYS A 364 -16.30 -29.29 6.10
C LYS A 364 -17.70 -29.83 5.96
N ASP A 365 -18.30 -29.60 4.81
CA ASP A 365 -19.28 -30.51 4.19
C ASP A 365 -18.74 -30.88 2.81
#